data_AF-A0A9X1MRR3-F1
#
_entry.id   AF-A0A9X1MRR3-F1
#
_cell.length_a   1.000
_cell.length_b   1.000
_cell.length_c   1.000
_cell.angle_alpha   90.00
_cell.angle_beta   90.00
_cell.angle_gamma   90.00
#
_symmetry.space_group_name_H-M   'P 1'
#
loop_
_entity.id
_entity.type
_entity.pdbx_description
1 polymer ?
#
loop_
_entity_poly.entity_id
_entity_poly.type
_entity_poly.pdbx_seq_one_letter_code
_entity_poly.pdbx_strand_id
1 'polypeptide(L)'
;MNSTLRRFLTLATLTALGVGGQIVVAQEPLPADPHHLYHEGLPPGAMGQMALLKKRPVVGYFQPVEIVPPAGTKVSFVNNGAFGPDVPSPALAGCLIGQVYRMRLSEIPLNPGVELYPTIELVDRLCPPPGKELKFPIPVHITQEEIRYAMEGKLVVRVIYVEPPCDAIPEAQDKDFQPFFEVPPGGDPIQIADELGRPVAILRMGSRTPTDDERMGEFDYRSPPIMVFDRAALGPDMAPIQGEPPIQGEPPVYVEPPVQREALRQPMPPYVPPTAYLPPNVAERPLYAPPGNVQTR
;
A
#
# COMPACT_ATOMS: atom_id res chain seq x y z
N MET A 1 -85.89 28.16 28.80
CA MET A 1 -86.89 28.01 27.74
C MET A 1 -86.42 26.88 26.82
N ASN A 2 -87.09 25.72 26.93
CA ASN A 2 -87.21 24.59 26.00
C ASN A 2 -85.93 23.83 25.60
N SER A 3 -85.67 22.66 26.18
CA SER A 3 -86.20 21.32 25.84
C SER A 3 -85.17 20.52 25.02
N THR A 4 -84.35 19.65 25.62
CA THR A 4 -84.70 18.21 25.79
C THR A 4 -85.65 17.66 24.72
N LEU A 5 -85.24 17.61 23.44
CA LEU A 5 -85.82 16.64 22.50
C LEU A 5 -84.96 16.42 21.23
N ARG A 6 -84.12 15.39 21.28
CA ARG A 6 -83.48 14.59 20.21
C ARG A 6 -82.10 14.15 20.74
N ARG A 7 -81.90 13.25 21.70
CA ARG A 7 -82.48 11.92 21.94
C ARG A 7 -82.79 11.15 20.65
N PHE A 8 -81.80 10.31 20.29
CA PHE A 8 -81.93 9.09 19.52
C PHE A 8 -82.35 9.22 18.05
N LEU A 9 -81.34 9.31 17.18
CA LEU A 9 -81.22 8.81 15.80
C LEU A 9 -80.11 9.67 15.17
N THR A 10 -78.84 9.34 15.35
CA THR A 10 -78.15 8.36 14.50
C THR A 10 -77.02 7.70 15.28
N LEU A 11 -77.29 6.47 15.71
CA LEU A 11 -76.29 5.45 16.00
C LEU A 11 -75.58 5.11 14.68
N ALA A 12 -74.25 4.92 14.72
CA ALA A 12 -73.36 4.52 13.62
C ALA A 12 -72.83 5.64 12.70
N THR A 13 -71.91 6.46 13.19
CA THR A 13 -70.73 6.96 12.44
C THR A 13 -69.89 7.88 13.35
N LEU A 14 -68.95 7.32 14.11
CA LEU A 14 -67.65 7.95 14.41
C LEU A 14 -66.75 6.92 15.14
N THR A 15 -66.55 5.78 14.49
CA THR A 15 -65.42 4.92 14.76
C THR A 15 -64.15 5.62 14.27
N ALA A 16 -63.10 5.60 15.09
CA ALA A 16 -61.71 5.94 14.77
C ALA A 16 -61.33 7.43 14.73
N LEU A 17 -61.18 8.06 15.91
CA LEU A 17 -59.99 8.89 16.16
C LEU A 17 -58.93 8.01 16.84
N GLY A 18 -58.31 7.14 16.04
CA GLY A 18 -57.01 6.58 16.39
C GLY A 18 -55.99 7.69 16.22
N VAL A 19 -55.56 8.30 17.32
CA VAL A 19 -54.35 9.13 17.35
C VAL A 19 -53.19 8.20 17.04
N GLY A 20 -52.88 8.08 15.75
CA GLY A 20 -51.64 7.49 15.27
C GLY A 20 -50.50 8.42 15.67
N GLY A 21 -50.06 8.30 16.92
CA GLY A 21 -48.76 8.79 17.31
C GLY A 21 -47.74 8.02 16.47
N GLN A 22 -47.24 8.66 15.41
CA GLN A 22 -46.05 8.21 14.73
C GLN A 22 -44.96 8.19 15.79
N ILE A 23 -44.57 7.00 16.24
CA ILE A 23 -43.31 6.83 16.94
C ILE A 23 -42.26 7.15 15.87
N VAL A 24 -41.77 8.38 15.88
CA VAL A 24 -40.53 8.73 15.20
C VAL A 24 -39.46 8.00 15.97
N VAL A 25 -39.16 6.77 15.54
CA VAL A 25 -37.92 6.10 15.91
C VAL A 25 -36.84 6.96 15.26
N ALA A 26 -36.19 7.80 16.05
CA ALA A 26 -34.95 8.43 15.63
C ALA A 26 -34.03 7.28 15.19
N GLN A 27 -33.68 7.26 13.90
CA GLN A 27 -32.61 6.39 13.45
C GLN A 27 -31.39 6.79 14.27
N GLU A 28 -30.93 5.86 15.11
CA GLU A 28 -29.65 5.98 15.77
C GLU A 28 -28.64 6.30 14.67
N PRO A 29 -27.90 7.43 14.76
CA PRO A 29 -26.89 7.74 13.77
C PRO A 29 -25.99 6.52 13.70
N LEU A 30 -25.86 5.93 12.51
CA LEU A 30 -24.81 4.95 12.25
C LEU A 30 -23.53 5.56 12.85
N PRO A 31 -22.76 4.82 13.67
CA PRO A 31 -21.47 5.32 14.12
C PRO A 31 -20.75 5.80 12.87
N ALA A 32 -20.37 7.08 12.88
CA ALA A 32 -19.60 7.68 11.80
C ALA A 32 -18.19 7.08 11.90
N ASP A 33 -18.08 5.80 11.55
CA ASP A 33 -16.83 5.18 11.19
C ASP A 33 -16.63 5.54 9.72
N PRO A 34 -15.81 6.54 9.38
CA PRO A 34 -15.48 6.79 7.99
C PRO A 34 -14.84 5.50 7.48
N HIS A 35 -15.56 4.74 6.65
CA HIS A 35 -14.97 3.59 5.97
C HIS A 35 -13.88 4.11 5.02
N HIS A 36 -12.65 4.22 5.53
CA HIS A 36 -11.49 4.62 4.75
C HIS A 36 -11.29 3.59 3.63
N LEU A 37 -11.14 4.08 2.40
CA LEU A 37 -10.95 3.19 1.23
C LEU A 37 -9.66 2.38 1.34
N TYR A 38 -8.65 2.93 2.00
CA TYR A 38 -7.37 2.30 2.27
C TYR A 38 -7.21 2.15 3.77
N HIS A 39 -6.99 0.92 4.22
CA HIS A 39 -6.81 0.59 5.63
C HIS A 39 -5.93 -0.66 5.80
N GLU A 40 -5.34 -0.86 6.98
CA GLU A 40 -4.40 -1.94 7.31
C GLU A 40 -4.99 -3.34 7.12
N GLY A 41 -6.29 -3.49 7.34
CA GLY A 41 -7.02 -4.75 7.16
C GLY A 41 -7.16 -5.24 5.72
N LEU A 42 -6.72 -4.45 4.73
CA LEU A 42 -6.70 -4.87 3.33
C LEU A 42 -5.70 -6.03 3.11
N PRO A 43 -6.05 -7.04 2.29
CA PRO A 43 -5.10 -8.10 1.97
C PRO A 43 -3.93 -7.52 1.16
N PRO A 44 -2.70 -8.08 1.29
CA PRO A 44 -1.56 -7.63 0.51
C PRO A 44 -1.87 -7.59 -0.99
N GLY A 45 -1.55 -6.47 -1.62
CA GLY A 45 -1.78 -6.20 -3.04
C GLY A 45 -3.10 -5.50 -3.35
N ALA A 46 -4.07 -5.47 -2.43
CA ALA A 46 -5.37 -4.85 -2.71
C ALA A 46 -5.24 -3.34 -2.97
N MET A 47 -4.40 -2.63 -2.23
CA MET A 47 -4.23 -1.19 -2.41
C MET A 47 -3.63 -0.89 -3.80
N GLY A 48 -2.58 -1.61 -4.17
CA GLY A 48 -1.98 -1.48 -5.50
C GLY A 48 -2.96 -1.79 -6.63
N GLN A 49 -3.77 -2.83 -6.51
CA GLN A 49 -4.78 -3.17 -7.51
C GLN A 49 -5.89 -2.11 -7.61
N MET A 50 -6.35 -1.57 -6.48
CA MET A 50 -7.29 -0.45 -6.45
C MET A 50 -6.69 0.81 -7.07
N ALA A 51 -5.40 1.08 -6.85
CA ALA A 51 -4.71 2.20 -7.46
C ALA A 51 -4.65 2.08 -9.00
N LEU A 52 -4.42 0.88 -9.54
CA LEU A 52 -4.45 0.64 -10.98
C LEU A 52 -5.85 0.89 -11.60
N LEU A 53 -6.93 0.51 -10.89
CA LEU A 53 -8.30 0.72 -11.34
C LEU A 53 -8.69 2.21 -11.42
N LYS A 54 -8.06 3.07 -10.61
CA LYS A 54 -8.31 4.53 -10.57
C LYS A 54 -7.74 5.31 -11.78
N LYS A 55 -7.37 4.64 -12.89
CA LYS A 55 -6.96 5.22 -14.19
C LYS A 55 -5.77 6.18 -14.13
N ARG A 56 -4.66 5.77 -13.50
CA ARG A 56 -3.35 6.44 -13.64
C ARG A 56 -2.50 5.69 -14.69
N PRO A 57 -1.67 6.37 -15.51
CA PRO A 57 -0.81 5.72 -16.51
C PRO A 57 0.41 5.06 -15.85
N VAL A 58 0.15 4.04 -15.03
CA VAL A 58 1.14 3.27 -14.26
C VAL A 58 1.08 1.77 -14.57
N VAL A 59 0.08 1.31 -15.33
CA VAL A 59 -0.01 -0.08 -15.80
C VAL A 59 1.22 -0.40 -16.65
N GLY A 60 1.89 -1.51 -16.35
CA GLY A 60 3.08 -1.94 -17.09
C GLY A 60 4.38 -1.23 -16.68
N TYR A 61 4.33 -0.29 -15.72
CA TYR A 61 5.52 0.43 -15.27
C TYR A 61 6.26 -0.36 -14.19
N PHE A 62 7.55 -0.60 -14.42
CA PHE A 62 8.47 -1.16 -13.43
C PHE A 62 9.10 -0.02 -12.63
N GLN A 63 8.70 0.12 -11.37
CA GLN A 63 9.29 1.05 -10.43
C GLN A 63 10.57 0.44 -9.83
N PRO A 64 11.73 1.11 -9.95
CA PRO A 64 12.92 0.71 -9.23
C PRO A 64 12.71 0.83 -7.71
N VAL A 65 13.07 -0.23 -6.98
CA VAL A 65 13.00 -0.36 -5.53
C VAL A 65 14.35 -0.86 -5.05
N GLU A 66 14.86 -0.22 -4.01
CA GLU A 66 16.13 -0.56 -3.40
C GLU A 66 15.91 -1.07 -1.98
N ILE A 67 16.24 -2.33 -1.73
CA ILE A 67 16.12 -2.96 -0.42
C ILE A 67 17.42 -2.73 0.34
N VAL A 68 17.33 -2.06 1.48
CA VAL A 68 18.48 -1.64 2.30
C VAL A 68 18.40 -2.30 3.70
N PRO A 69 18.76 -3.59 3.82
CA PRO A 69 18.87 -4.28 5.11
C PRO A 69 20.20 -3.96 5.82
N PRO A 70 20.41 -4.45 7.06
CA PRO A 70 21.70 -4.29 7.74
C PRO A 70 22.86 -4.87 6.93
N ALA A 71 24.00 -4.17 6.94
CA ALA A 71 25.16 -4.49 6.12
C ALA A 71 25.64 -5.94 6.32
N GLY A 72 25.78 -6.68 5.21
CA GLY A 72 26.13 -8.09 5.21
C GLY A 72 24.93 -9.03 4.97
N THR A 73 23.70 -8.52 5.11
CA THR A 73 22.49 -9.29 4.77
C THR A 73 22.42 -9.51 3.25
N LYS A 74 22.06 -10.73 2.84
CA LYS A 74 21.79 -11.09 1.44
C LYS A 74 20.30 -11.02 1.15
N VAL A 75 19.95 -10.62 -0.07
CA VAL A 75 18.56 -10.52 -0.54
C VAL A 75 18.38 -11.41 -1.75
N SER A 76 17.36 -12.27 -1.74
CA SER A 76 16.93 -13.02 -2.93
C SER A 76 15.47 -12.70 -3.24
N PHE A 77 15.15 -12.55 -4.52
CA PHE A 77 13.80 -12.30 -4.99
C PHE A 77 13.21 -13.56 -5.60
N VAL A 78 11.90 -13.75 -5.48
CA VAL A 78 11.22 -14.82 -6.23
C VAL A 78 11.11 -14.42 -7.70
N ASN A 79 11.51 -15.32 -8.58
CA ASN A 79 11.36 -15.21 -10.02
C ASN A 79 10.95 -16.58 -10.59
N ASN A 80 9.90 -16.61 -11.41
CA ASN A 80 9.29 -17.83 -11.94
C ASN A 80 8.99 -18.91 -10.87
N GLY A 81 8.51 -18.48 -9.70
CA GLY A 81 8.08 -19.37 -8.62
C GLY A 81 9.19 -19.96 -7.75
N ALA A 82 10.45 -19.53 -7.95
CA ALA A 82 11.59 -19.94 -7.14
C ALA A 82 12.41 -18.74 -6.69
N PHE A 83 13.10 -18.86 -5.55
CA PHE A 83 14.08 -17.86 -5.13
C PHE A 83 15.27 -17.86 -6.11
N GLY A 84 15.58 -16.67 -6.63
CA GLY A 84 16.76 -16.44 -7.44
C GLY A 84 18.06 -16.50 -6.63
N PRO A 85 19.21 -16.21 -7.28
CA PRO A 85 20.47 -16.10 -6.57
C PRO A 85 20.44 -14.96 -5.53
N ASP A 86 21.24 -15.11 -4.48
CA ASP A 86 21.42 -14.05 -3.51
C ASP A 86 22.15 -12.86 -4.15
N VAL A 87 21.60 -11.67 -3.93
CA VAL A 87 22.13 -10.38 -4.36
C VAL A 87 22.72 -9.67 -3.13
N PRO A 88 23.89 -9.04 -3.24
CA PRO A 88 24.41 -8.21 -2.16
C PRO A 88 23.46 -7.04 -1.87
N SER A 89 23.38 -6.66 -0.59
CA SER A 89 22.68 -5.45 -0.17
C SER A 89 23.57 -4.20 -0.37
N PRO A 90 22.99 -3.03 -0.71
CA PRO A 90 21.59 -2.81 -1.09
C PRO A 90 21.20 -3.49 -2.40
N ALA A 91 20.04 -4.15 -2.43
CA ALA A 91 19.57 -4.91 -3.58
C ALA A 91 18.58 -4.09 -4.42
N LEU A 92 18.88 -3.89 -5.70
CA LEU A 92 18.08 -3.07 -6.61
C LEU A 92 17.24 -3.95 -7.55
N ALA A 93 15.92 -3.72 -7.56
CA ALA A 93 15.01 -4.42 -8.45
C ALA A 93 13.94 -3.49 -9.05
N GLY A 94 13.51 -3.77 -10.27
CA GLY A 94 12.35 -3.18 -10.91
C GLY A 94 11.13 -4.03 -10.58
N CYS A 95 10.13 -3.40 -9.98
CA CYS A 95 8.89 -4.03 -9.54
C CYS A 95 7.69 -3.41 -10.24
N LEU A 96 6.81 -4.25 -10.78
CA LEU A 96 5.56 -3.83 -11.42
C LEU A 96 4.59 -3.27 -10.37
N ILE A 97 3.99 -2.13 -10.69
CA ILE A 97 3.00 -1.50 -9.82
C ILE A 97 1.73 -2.35 -9.75
N GLY A 98 1.12 -2.41 -8.56
CA GLY A 98 -0.07 -3.22 -8.28
C GLY A 98 0.23 -4.65 -7.83
N GLN A 99 1.51 -5.03 -7.77
CA GLN A 99 1.94 -6.39 -7.45
C GLN A 99 2.62 -6.46 -6.07
N VAL A 100 2.69 -7.69 -5.53
CA VAL A 100 3.36 -8.02 -4.28
C VAL A 100 4.54 -8.93 -4.57
N TYR A 101 5.72 -8.55 -4.07
CA TYR A 101 6.97 -9.25 -4.28
C TYR A 101 7.42 -9.89 -2.98
N ARG A 102 7.53 -11.23 -2.97
CA ARG A 102 8.16 -11.96 -1.88
C ARG A 102 9.68 -11.94 -2.08
N MET A 103 10.41 -11.71 -0.99
CA MET A 103 11.87 -11.80 -0.96
C MET A 103 12.32 -12.63 0.25
N ARG A 104 13.55 -13.11 0.20
CA ARG A 104 14.25 -13.79 1.29
C ARG A 104 15.39 -12.91 1.74
N LEU A 105 15.48 -12.68 3.05
CA LEU A 105 16.66 -12.14 3.71
C LEU A 105 17.41 -13.29 4.36
N SER A 106 18.69 -13.42 4.04
CA SER A 106 19.59 -14.45 4.57
C SER A 106 20.92 -13.84 5.00
N GLU A 107 21.74 -14.61 5.73
CA GLU A 107 23.03 -14.15 6.26
C GLU A 107 22.90 -12.85 7.08
N ILE A 108 21.82 -12.76 7.87
CA ILE A 108 21.52 -11.58 8.67
C ILE A 108 22.62 -11.40 9.74
N PRO A 109 23.25 -10.21 9.83
CA PRO A 109 24.27 -9.92 10.83
C PRO A 109 23.78 -10.22 12.25
N LEU A 110 24.67 -10.78 13.06
CA LEU A 110 24.39 -11.18 14.45
C LEU A 110 23.29 -12.26 14.61
N ASN A 111 22.72 -12.77 13.52
CA ASN A 111 21.62 -13.74 13.53
C ASN A 111 21.89 -14.88 12.52
N PRO A 112 22.96 -15.67 12.71
CA PRO A 112 23.35 -16.71 11.75
C PRO A 112 22.29 -17.80 11.62
N GLY A 113 22.02 -18.23 10.38
CA GLY A 113 21.04 -19.28 10.07
C GLY A 113 19.58 -18.83 10.11
N VAL A 114 19.31 -17.58 10.51
CA VAL A 114 17.96 -17.00 10.44
C VAL A 114 17.68 -16.54 9.02
N GLU A 115 16.50 -16.90 8.51
CA GLU A 115 15.95 -16.39 7.27
C GLU A 115 14.61 -15.71 7.55
N LEU A 116 14.37 -14.57 6.89
CA LEU A 116 13.10 -13.86 6.92
C LEU A 116 12.54 -13.75 5.51
N TYR A 117 11.21 -13.73 5.41
CA TYR A 117 10.52 -13.75 4.12
C TYR A 117 9.59 -12.54 3.92
N PRO A 118 10.12 -11.30 3.93
CA PRO A 118 9.30 -10.11 3.80
C PRO A 118 8.67 -9.96 2.42
N THR A 119 7.68 -9.07 2.35
CA THR A 119 6.98 -8.71 1.11
C THR A 119 7.01 -7.22 0.88
N ILE A 120 7.15 -6.82 -0.38
CA ILE A 120 6.93 -5.44 -0.82
C ILE A 120 5.72 -5.40 -1.74
N GLU A 121 4.70 -4.64 -1.36
CA GLU A 121 3.57 -4.27 -2.20
C GLU A 121 3.86 -2.91 -2.86
N LEU A 122 3.76 -2.84 -4.19
CA LEU A 122 3.94 -1.59 -4.94
C LEU A 122 2.60 -0.95 -5.23
N VAL A 123 2.40 0.26 -4.74
CA VAL A 123 1.13 0.98 -4.79
C VAL A 123 1.13 2.03 -5.91
N ASP A 124 2.20 2.81 -6.00
CA ASP A 124 2.33 3.89 -6.98
C ASP A 124 3.81 4.08 -7.35
N ARG A 125 4.09 4.94 -8.32
CA ARG A 125 5.45 5.26 -8.77
C ARG A 125 6.00 6.54 -8.17
N LEU A 126 7.32 6.64 -8.25
CA LEU A 126 8.03 7.92 -8.27
C LEU A 126 7.96 8.53 -9.67
N CYS A 127 8.15 9.85 -9.76
CA CYS A 127 8.20 10.60 -11.02
C CYS A 127 9.59 11.23 -11.23
N PRO A 128 10.67 10.43 -11.34
CA PRO A 128 12.00 10.96 -11.60
C PRO A 128 12.09 11.54 -13.03
N PRO A 129 13.11 12.36 -13.32
CA PRO A 129 13.40 12.78 -14.69
C PRO A 129 13.58 11.56 -15.61
N PRO A 130 13.10 11.61 -16.87
CA PRO A 130 13.23 10.49 -17.80
C PRO A 130 14.66 9.99 -17.95
N GLY A 131 14.86 8.67 -17.90
CA GLY A 131 16.18 8.04 -17.98
C GLY A 131 16.97 8.04 -16.67
N LYS A 132 16.42 8.62 -15.59
CA LYS A 132 17.02 8.62 -14.24
C LYS A 132 16.25 7.73 -13.26
N GLU A 133 15.40 6.84 -13.74
CA GLU A 133 14.54 5.99 -12.90
C GLU A 133 15.36 5.14 -11.93
N LEU A 134 16.43 4.50 -12.42
CA LEU A 134 17.33 3.70 -11.59
C LEU A 134 18.11 4.53 -10.57
N LYS A 135 18.30 5.83 -10.83
CA LYS A 135 18.98 6.77 -9.92
C LYS A 135 18.13 7.19 -8.73
N PHE A 136 16.80 7.11 -8.87
CA PHE A 136 15.85 7.47 -7.84
C PHE A 136 14.90 6.29 -7.57
N PRO A 137 15.41 5.17 -7.03
CA PRO A 137 14.56 4.07 -6.61
C PRO A 137 13.75 4.46 -5.37
N ILE A 138 12.70 3.69 -5.05
CA ILE A 138 12.06 3.76 -3.72
C ILE A 138 13.00 3.05 -2.74
N PRO A 139 13.61 3.75 -1.77
CA PRO A 139 14.41 3.11 -0.75
C PRO A 139 13.50 2.44 0.28
N VAL A 140 13.81 1.18 0.62
CA VAL A 140 13.14 0.41 1.67
C VAL A 140 14.19 0.01 2.69
N HIS A 141 14.35 0.85 3.70
CA HIS A 141 15.28 0.58 4.80
C HIS A 141 14.68 -0.44 5.76
N ILE A 142 15.47 -1.45 6.10
CA ILE A 142 15.14 -2.47 7.09
C ILE A 142 16.19 -2.39 8.19
N THR A 143 15.75 -2.07 9.39
CA THR A 143 16.63 -1.88 10.55
C THR A 143 16.88 -3.20 11.28
N GLN A 144 17.96 -3.24 12.07
CA GLN A 144 18.27 -4.40 12.91
C GLN A 144 17.18 -4.66 13.96
N GLU A 145 16.51 -3.62 14.42
CA GLU A 145 15.41 -3.71 15.39
C GLU A 145 14.14 -4.30 14.77
N GLU A 146 13.77 -3.89 13.55
CA GLU A 146 12.63 -4.48 12.83
C GLU A 146 12.85 -5.97 12.54
N ILE A 147 14.10 -6.36 12.22
CA ILE A 147 14.47 -7.78 12.09
C ILE A 147 14.25 -8.53 13.42
N ARG A 148 14.71 -7.95 14.54
CA ARG A 148 14.50 -8.55 15.87
C ARG A 148 13.01 -8.71 16.17
N TYR A 149 12.19 -7.70 15.88
CA TYR A 149 10.74 -7.80 16.04
C TYR A 149 10.15 -8.93 15.21
N ALA A 150 10.54 -9.06 13.94
CA ALA A 150 10.09 -10.14 13.08
C ALA A 150 10.49 -11.52 13.61
N MET A 151 11.71 -11.66 14.15
CA MET A 151 12.19 -12.90 14.78
C MET A 151 11.45 -13.25 16.07
N GLU A 152 10.99 -12.24 16.81
CA GLU A 152 10.14 -12.41 18.00
C GLU A 152 8.68 -12.77 17.65
N GLY A 153 8.36 -12.96 16.36
CA GLY A 153 7.01 -13.29 15.91
C GLY A 153 6.09 -12.09 15.75
N LYS A 154 6.61 -10.86 15.83
CA LYS A 154 5.83 -9.65 15.56
C LYS A 154 5.77 -9.41 14.06
N LEU A 155 4.69 -8.74 13.63
CA LEU A 155 4.56 -8.27 12.25
C LEU A 155 4.99 -6.80 12.19
N VAL A 156 6.06 -6.53 11.45
CA VAL A 156 6.47 -5.18 11.08
C VAL A 156 5.77 -4.79 9.79
N VAL A 157 5.04 -3.68 9.83
CA VAL A 157 4.43 -3.05 8.65
C VAL A 157 5.02 -1.66 8.50
N ARG A 158 5.61 -1.37 7.34
CA ARG A 158 6.18 -0.06 7.03
C ARG A 158 5.51 0.43 5.76
N VAL A 159 4.84 1.58 5.85
CA VAL A 159 4.23 2.24 4.69
C VAL A 159 5.15 3.34 4.25
N ILE A 160 5.69 3.21 3.05
CA ILE A 160 6.57 4.19 2.43
C ILE A 160 5.71 5.14 1.62
N TYR A 161 5.77 6.42 1.95
CA TYR A 161 5.01 7.46 1.29
C TYR A 161 5.91 8.57 0.75
N VAL A 162 5.39 9.32 -0.21
CA VAL A 162 5.99 10.53 -0.75
C VAL A 162 5.20 11.72 -0.22
N GLU A 163 5.87 12.60 0.51
CA GLU A 163 5.29 13.84 1.02
C GLU A 163 4.89 14.80 -0.13
N PRO A 164 3.88 15.66 0.07
CA PRO A 164 3.57 16.72 -0.88
C PRO A 164 4.75 17.68 -1.05
N PRO A 165 5.09 18.12 -2.28
CA PRO A 165 6.22 19.02 -2.51
C PRO A 165 6.11 20.37 -1.78
N CYS A 166 4.90 20.80 -1.41
CA CYS A 166 4.67 22.03 -0.66
C CYS A 166 5.02 21.92 0.83
N ASP A 167 5.03 20.70 1.37
CA ASP A 167 5.30 20.40 2.77
C ASP A 167 6.73 19.89 2.97
N ALA A 168 7.39 19.48 1.88
CA ALA A 168 8.74 18.97 1.86
C ALA A 168 9.77 20.02 2.31
N ILE A 169 10.64 19.62 3.25
CA ILE A 169 11.77 20.45 3.66
C ILE A 169 12.82 20.41 2.54
N PRO A 170 13.23 21.57 1.95
CA PRO A 170 14.16 21.62 0.83
C PRO A 170 15.63 21.47 1.29
N GLU A 171 15.90 20.52 2.18
CA GLU A 171 17.23 20.21 2.67
C GLU A 171 17.69 18.85 2.15
N ALA A 172 18.99 18.74 1.89
CA ALA A 172 19.58 17.48 1.51
C ALA A 172 19.50 16.50 2.69
N GLN A 173 18.64 15.50 2.58
CA GLN A 173 18.61 14.41 3.54
C GLN A 173 19.86 13.55 3.41
N ASP A 174 20.28 12.96 4.54
CA ASP A 174 21.31 11.93 4.52
C ASP A 174 20.82 10.75 3.67
N LYS A 175 21.67 10.31 2.73
CA LYS A 175 21.32 9.24 1.79
C LYS A 175 21.18 7.89 2.48
N ASP A 176 21.87 7.71 3.60
CA ASP A 176 21.90 6.46 4.34
C ASP A 176 20.77 6.38 5.38
N PHE A 177 19.96 7.44 5.51
CA PHE A 177 18.88 7.53 6.48
C PHE A 177 17.55 7.90 5.82
N GLN A 178 16.56 7.02 5.94
CA GLN A 178 15.18 7.31 5.61
C GLN A 178 14.43 7.71 6.88
N PRO A 179 13.95 8.97 7.00
CA PRO A 179 13.14 9.38 8.14
C PRO A 179 11.92 8.48 8.34
N PHE A 180 11.66 8.11 9.58
CA PHE A 180 10.49 7.33 9.94
C PHE A 180 10.03 7.68 11.34
N PHE A 181 8.79 7.34 11.63
CA PHE A 181 8.20 7.41 12.97
C PHE A 181 7.35 6.17 13.19
N GLU A 182 7.14 5.83 14.45
CA GLU A 182 6.24 4.74 14.81
C GLU A 182 4.80 5.23 14.89
N VAL A 183 3.89 4.45 14.33
CA VAL A 183 2.46 4.74 14.43
C VAL A 183 1.98 4.44 15.85
N PRO A 184 1.23 5.37 16.49
CA PRO A 184 0.70 5.15 17.83
C PRO A 184 -0.18 3.88 17.91
N PRO A 185 -0.26 3.23 19.07
CA PRO A 185 -1.14 2.09 19.26
C PRO A 185 -2.59 2.39 18.85
N GLY A 186 -3.18 1.54 18.02
CA GLY A 186 -4.53 1.71 17.48
C GLY A 186 -4.64 2.64 16.26
N GLY A 187 -3.53 3.26 15.83
CA GLY A 187 -3.46 3.97 14.56
C GLY A 187 -3.25 3.03 13.39
N ASP A 188 -3.84 3.36 12.25
CA ASP A 188 -3.67 2.62 11.00
C ASP A 188 -2.50 3.24 10.18
N PRO A 189 -1.39 2.52 9.96
CA PRO A 189 -0.24 3.05 9.26
C PRO A 189 -0.52 3.39 7.80
N ILE A 190 -1.49 2.72 7.17
CA ILE A 190 -1.89 3.01 5.79
C ILE A 190 -2.65 4.33 5.74
N GLN A 191 -3.59 4.55 6.65
CA GLN A 191 -4.39 5.78 6.67
C GLN A 191 -3.50 6.99 6.99
N ILE A 192 -2.66 6.87 8.03
CA ILE A 192 -1.73 7.96 8.41
C ILE A 192 -0.80 8.31 7.24
N ALA A 193 -0.29 7.32 6.51
CA ALA A 193 0.56 7.57 5.35
C ALA A 193 -0.19 8.22 4.17
N ASP A 194 -1.48 7.90 3.97
CA ASP A 194 -2.35 8.54 2.95
C ASP A 194 -2.75 9.97 3.34
N GLU A 195 -2.80 10.28 4.64
CA GLU A 195 -3.00 11.64 5.15
C GLU A 195 -1.74 12.50 5.03
N LEU A 196 -0.57 11.94 5.34
CA LEU A 196 0.71 12.65 5.29
C LEU A 196 1.28 12.80 3.87
N GLY A 197 0.80 12.00 2.92
CA GLY A 197 1.29 12.04 1.55
C GLY A 197 0.72 10.92 0.72
N ARG A 198 1.51 10.46 -0.25
CA ARG A 198 1.09 9.42 -1.19
C ARG A 198 1.83 8.12 -0.93
N PRO A 199 1.17 7.06 -0.45
CA PRO A 199 1.76 5.74 -0.32
C PRO A 199 2.26 5.23 -1.68
N VAL A 200 3.52 4.79 -1.72
CA VAL A 200 4.16 4.24 -2.93
C VAL A 200 4.53 2.79 -2.77
N ALA A 201 4.85 2.35 -1.55
CA ALA A 201 5.17 0.96 -1.25
C ALA A 201 4.78 0.57 0.18
N ILE A 202 4.53 -0.71 0.41
CA ILE A 202 4.29 -1.27 1.74
C ILE A 202 5.19 -2.47 1.95
N LEU A 203 6.04 -2.41 2.98
CA LEU A 203 6.80 -3.55 3.48
C LEU A 203 6.00 -4.25 4.56
N ARG A 204 5.88 -5.58 4.47
CA ARG A 204 5.39 -6.44 5.56
C ARG A 204 6.40 -7.53 5.84
N MET A 205 6.83 -7.64 7.09
CA MET A 205 7.88 -8.55 7.54
C MET A 205 7.49 -9.18 8.88
N GLY A 206 7.51 -10.51 8.96
CA GLY A 206 7.24 -11.25 10.20
C GLY A 206 7.92 -12.61 10.16
N SER A 207 7.57 -13.48 11.11
CA SER A 207 8.18 -14.82 11.28
C SER A 207 7.65 -15.90 10.34
N ARG A 208 6.84 -15.54 9.33
CA ARG A 208 6.25 -16.52 8.41
C ARG A 208 7.34 -17.11 7.52
N THR A 209 7.43 -18.43 7.51
CA THR A 209 8.30 -19.23 6.62
C THR A 209 7.45 -19.95 5.58
N PRO A 210 8.01 -20.29 4.41
CA PRO A 210 7.33 -21.17 3.46
C PRO A 210 7.11 -22.55 4.10
N THR A 211 6.00 -23.20 3.79
CA THR A 211 5.70 -24.57 4.23
C THR A 211 5.46 -25.49 3.04
N ASP A 212 5.86 -26.76 3.13
CA ASP A 212 5.79 -27.72 2.02
C ASP A 212 4.36 -27.91 1.44
N ASP A 213 3.33 -27.70 2.26
CA ASP A 213 1.92 -27.88 1.90
C ASP A 213 1.26 -26.63 1.27
N GLU A 214 2.02 -25.56 1.04
CA GLU A 214 1.46 -24.33 0.45
C GLU A 214 1.05 -24.54 -1.00
N ARG A 215 -0.15 -24.08 -1.34
CA ARG A 215 -0.63 -24.07 -2.72
C ARG A 215 0.34 -23.25 -3.57
N MET A 216 0.71 -23.80 -4.73
CA MET A 216 1.54 -23.11 -5.72
C MET A 216 1.01 -21.68 -5.94
N GLY A 217 1.85 -20.67 -5.74
CA GLY A 217 1.48 -19.28 -5.98
C GLY A 217 0.98 -18.48 -4.76
N GLU A 218 0.70 -19.10 -3.62
CA GLU A 218 0.13 -18.38 -2.46
C GLU A 218 1.20 -17.67 -1.63
N PHE A 219 2.31 -18.34 -1.35
CA PHE A 219 3.41 -17.77 -0.56
C PHE A 219 4.15 -16.65 -1.31
N ASP A 220 4.39 -16.87 -2.60
CA ASP A 220 5.16 -16.02 -3.50
C ASP A 220 4.30 -15.05 -4.33
N TYR A 221 3.00 -14.98 -4.06
CA TYR A 221 2.04 -14.13 -4.79
C TYR A 221 2.04 -14.37 -6.30
N ARG A 222 2.19 -15.64 -6.70
CA ARG A 222 2.28 -16.09 -8.10
C ARG A 222 3.48 -15.52 -8.84
N SER A 223 4.52 -15.09 -8.11
CA SER A 223 5.80 -14.66 -8.64
C SER A 223 5.65 -13.65 -9.80
N PRO A 224 5.17 -12.43 -9.54
CA PRO A 224 5.05 -11.42 -10.58
C PRO A 224 6.40 -11.13 -11.25
N PRO A 225 6.42 -10.65 -12.51
CA PRO A 225 7.66 -10.32 -13.20
C PRO A 225 8.50 -9.32 -12.39
N ILE A 226 9.81 -9.59 -12.27
CA ILE A 226 10.77 -8.74 -11.57
C ILE A 226 12.02 -8.54 -12.43
N MET A 227 12.61 -7.35 -12.38
CA MET A 227 13.88 -7.03 -13.04
C MET A 227 14.95 -6.83 -11.97
N VAL A 228 15.81 -7.81 -11.73
CA VAL A 228 16.93 -7.66 -10.77
C VAL A 228 18.10 -6.97 -11.46
N PHE A 229 18.65 -5.93 -10.84
CA PHE A 229 19.76 -5.14 -11.38
C PHE A 229 21.02 -5.35 -10.55
N ASP A 230 22.16 -5.43 -11.22
CA ASP A 230 23.47 -5.34 -10.55
C ASP A 230 23.83 -3.87 -10.36
N ARG A 231 23.74 -3.39 -9.12
CA ARG A 231 24.04 -1.99 -8.78
C ARG A 231 25.49 -1.62 -9.10
N ALA A 232 26.43 -2.54 -8.95
CA ALA A 232 27.84 -2.28 -9.25
C ALA A 232 28.07 -2.12 -10.77
N ALA A 233 27.28 -2.80 -11.60
CA ALA A 233 27.37 -2.74 -13.05
C ALA A 233 26.75 -1.47 -13.67
N LEU A 234 25.91 -0.73 -12.94
CA LEU A 234 25.23 0.48 -13.44
C LEU A 234 26.13 1.72 -13.56
N GLY A 235 27.39 1.65 -13.11
CA GLY A 235 28.41 2.69 -13.32
C GLY A 235 28.24 3.99 -12.49
N PRO A 236 29.20 4.92 -12.58
CA PRO A 236 29.27 6.12 -11.74
C PRO A 236 28.29 7.24 -12.12
N ASP A 237 27.51 7.15 -13.21
CA ASP A 237 26.46 8.14 -13.53
C ASP A 237 25.29 8.11 -12.51
N MET A 238 25.25 7.05 -11.71
CA MET A 238 24.43 6.93 -10.49
C MET A 238 25.01 7.70 -9.30
N ALA A 239 26.22 8.26 -9.39
CA ALA A 239 26.81 9.10 -8.36
C ALA A 239 25.90 10.29 -8.04
N PRO A 240 25.89 10.77 -6.79
CA PRO A 240 25.06 11.89 -6.40
C PRO A 240 25.24 13.07 -7.36
N ILE A 241 24.15 13.77 -7.66
CA ILE A 241 24.32 15.16 -8.10
C ILE A 241 24.98 15.85 -6.89
N GLN A 242 26.29 16.08 -6.96
CA GLN A 242 26.89 17.13 -6.15
C GLN A 242 26.12 18.37 -6.56
N GLY A 243 25.37 18.98 -5.63
CA GLY A 243 24.64 20.20 -5.95
C GLY A 243 25.63 21.13 -6.61
N GLU A 244 25.41 21.45 -7.89
CA GLU A 244 26.22 22.47 -8.53
C GLU A 244 26.07 23.71 -7.66
N PRO A 245 27.19 24.33 -7.21
CA PRO A 245 27.09 25.53 -6.42
C PRO A 245 26.25 26.53 -7.21
N PRO A 246 25.29 27.23 -6.57
CA PRO A 246 24.44 28.17 -7.29
C PRO A 246 25.34 29.15 -8.04
N ILE A 247 25.20 29.21 -9.36
CA ILE A 247 25.84 30.24 -10.15
C ILE A 247 25.33 31.56 -9.58
N GLN A 248 26.23 32.31 -8.94
CA GLN A 248 25.88 33.57 -8.31
C GLN A 248 25.33 34.52 -9.38
N GLY A 249 24.02 34.78 -9.36
CA GLY A 249 23.42 35.91 -10.06
C GLY A 249 22.28 35.61 -11.04
N GLU A 250 21.93 34.37 -11.34
CA GLU A 250 20.81 34.08 -12.26
C GLU A 250 19.81 33.09 -11.66
N PRO A 251 18.49 33.37 -11.69
CA PRO A 251 17.49 32.39 -11.31
C PRO A 251 17.57 31.19 -12.26
N PRO A 252 17.40 29.95 -11.77
CA PRO A 252 17.46 28.77 -12.61
C PRO A 252 16.40 28.86 -13.71
N VAL A 253 16.85 29.00 -14.95
CA VAL A 253 15.97 28.94 -16.12
C VAL A 253 15.50 27.50 -16.26
N TYR A 254 14.21 27.26 -16.02
CA TYR A 254 13.60 25.98 -16.36
C TYR A 254 13.59 25.86 -17.89
N VAL A 255 14.58 25.17 -18.45
CA VAL A 255 14.58 24.82 -19.87
C VAL A 255 13.62 23.64 -20.02
N GLU A 256 12.41 23.89 -20.52
CA GLU A 256 11.51 22.82 -20.93
C GLU A 256 12.26 21.93 -21.95
N PRO A 257 12.45 20.62 -21.68
CA PRO A 257 13.09 19.76 -22.64
C PRO A 257 12.25 19.72 -23.93
N PRO A 258 12.88 19.63 -25.11
CA PRO A 258 12.15 19.57 -26.36
C PRO A 258 11.21 18.36 -26.31
N VAL A 259 9.90 18.62 -26.41
CA VAL A 259 8.89 17.58 -26.50
C VAL A 259 9.11 16.83 -27.81
N GLN A 260 9.88 15.74 -27.76
CA GLN A 260 9.95 14.78 -28.85
C GLN A 260 8.62 14.04 -28.90
N ARG A 261 7.68 14.58 -29.70
CA ARG A 261 6.34 14.01 -29.94
C ARG A 261 6.38 12.56 -30.46
N GLU A 262 7.56 12.07 -30.89
CA GLU A 262 7.78 10.71 -31.36
C GLU A 262 8.02 9.69 -30.23
N ALA A 263 8.41 10.10 -29.01
CA ALA A 263 8.58 9.20 -27.87
C ALA A 263 7.25 8.67 -27.30
N LEU A 264 6.11 9.20 -27.75
CA LEU A 264 4.76 8.70 -27.47
C LEU A 264 4.40 7.41 -28.22
N ARG A 265 5.31 6.87 -29.05
CA ARG A 265 5.12 5.60 -29.76
C ARG A 265 6.07 4.52 -29.25
N GLN A 266 6.10 4.31 -27.93
CA GLN A 266 6.51 2.99 -27.47
C GLN A 266 5.42 1.99 -27.92
N PRO A 267 5.77 0.88 -28.61
CA PRO A 267 4.78 -0.16 -28.86
C PRO A 267 4.28 -0.65 -27.50
N MET A 268 2.98 -0.52 -27.25
CA MET A 268 2.39 -1.10 -26.06
C MET A 268 2.75 -2.60 -26.05
N PRO A 269 3.34 -3.13 -24.97
CA PRO A 269 3.43 -4.57 -24.81
C PRO A 269 2.01 -5.15 -24.88
N PRO A 270 1.84 -6.39 -25.38
CA PRO A 270 0.52 -6.99 -25.51
C PRO A 270 -0.22 -6.91 -24.17
N TYR A 271 -1.44 -6.40 -24.22
CA TYR A 271 -2.33 -6.30 -23.06
C TYR A 271 -2.51 -7.70 -22.45
N VAL A 272 -1.89 -7.92 -21.31
CA VAL A 272 -2.20 -9.07 -20.45
C VAL A 272 -3.30 -8.57 -19.51
N PRO A 273 -4.54 -9.09 -19.61
CA PRO A 273 -5.59 -8.68 -18.71
C PRO A 273 -5.14 -8.95 -17.27
N PRO A 274 -5.29 -7.99 -16.35
CA PRO A 274 -5.05 -8.24 -14.95
C PRO A 274 -6.03 -9.33 -14.52
N THR A 275 -5.52 -10.53 -14.26
CA THR A 275 -6.32 -11.53 -13.55
C THR A 275 -6.45 -10.98 -12.15
N ALA A 276 -7.62 -10.40 -11.83
CA ALA A 276 -7.92 -9.91 -10.50
C ALA A 276 -7.60 -11.03 -9.50
N TYR A 277 -6.49 -10.87 -8.77
CA TYR A 277 -6.18 -11.79 -7.70
C TYR A 277 -7.10 -11.43 -6.54
N LEU A 278 -8.24 -12.12 -6.47
CA LEU A 278 -8.97 -12.32 -5.23
C LEU A 278 -8.28 -13.48 -4.51
N PRO A 279 -7.63 -13.26 -3.35
CA PRO A 279 -7.14 -14.38 -2.57
C PRO A 279 -8.33 -15.27 -2.17
N PRO A 280 -8.19 -16.61 -2.18
CA PRO A 280 -9.30 -17.54 -1.92
C PRO A 280 -9.95 -17.32 -0.54
N ASN A 281 -9.20 -16.79 0.43
CA ASN A 281 -9.71 -16.44 1.75
C ASN A 281 -10.65 -15.21 1.79
N VAL A 282 -10.83 -14.49 0.68
CA VAL A 282 -11.82 -13.41 0.53
C VAL A 282 -13.12 -13.93 -0.08
N ALA A 283 -13.06 -14.98 -0.90
CA ALA A 283 -14.25 -15.61 -1.47
C ALA A 283 -15.04 -16.45 -0.46
N GLU A 284 -14.36 -16.93 0.59
CA GLU A 284 -14.95 -17.81 1.62
C GLU A 284 -15.32 -17.11 2.93
N ARG A 285 -15.04 -15.81 3.08
CA ARG A 285 -15.57 -15.06 4.23
C ARG A 285 -17.07 -14.90 4.04
N PRO A 286 -17.92 -15.37 4.97
CA PRO A 286 -19.30 -14.93 4.97
C PRO A 286 -19.30 -13.40 5.04
N LEU A 287 -20.04 -12.75 4.14
CA LEU A 287 -20.37 -11.34 4.29
C LEU A 287 -20.78 -11.15 5.76
N TYR A 288 -20.10 -10.22 6.43
CA TYR A 288 -20.32 -9.84 7.82
C TYR A 288 -21.81 -9.92 8.16
N ALA A 289 -22.19 -10.92 8.95
CA ALA A 289 -23.51 -10.98 9.53
C ALA A 289 -23.60 -9.82 10.55
N PRO A 290 -24.59 -8.93 10.45
CA PRO A 290 -24.75 -7.87 11.44
C PRO A 290 -24.90 -8.52 12.82
N PRO A 291 -24.35 -7.91 13.90
CA PRO A 291 -24.46 -8.47 15.24
C PRO A 291 -25.94 -8.64 15.59
N GLY A 292 -26.36 -9.90 15.66
CA GLY A 292 -27.68 -10.27 16.16
C GLY A 292 -27.74 -9.99 17.65
N ASN A 293 -28.71 -9.19 18.06
CA ASN A 293 -29.00 -8.90 19.46
C ASN A 293 -29.24 -10.21 20.24
N VAL A 294 -28.26 -10.62 21.04
CA VAL A 294 -28.47 -11.61 22.09
C VAL A 294 -29.17 -10.89 23.25
N GLN A 295 -30.50 -10.89 23.22
CA GLN A 295 -31.28 -10.61 24.42
C GLN A 295 -31.30 -11.88 25.28
N THR A 296 -30.75 -11.73 26.48
CA THR A 296 -30.88 -12.64 27.60
C THR A 296 -32.35 -12.93 27.94
N ARG A 297 -32.66 -14.20 28.12
CA ARG A 297 -33.64 -14.71 29.08
C ARG A 297 -33.10 -15.96 29.74
#